data_AF-A0A367JB80-F1
#
_entry.id   AF-A0A367JB80-F1
#
_cell.length_a   1.000
_cell.length_b   1.000
_cell.length_c   1.000
_cell.angle_alpha   90.00
_cell.angle_beta   90.00
_cell.angle_gamma   90.00
#
_symmetry.space_group_name_H-M   'P 1'
#
loop_
_entity.id
_entity.type
_entity.pdbx_description
1 polymer ?
#
loop_
_entity_poly.entity_id
_entity_poly.type
_entity_poly.pdbx_seq_one_letter_code
_entity_poly.pdbx_strand_id
1 'polypeptide(L)'
;MTTQQPSEPKLSGSQDLLTYFNLLPIYNKMVKPYPPSDRQSGLNPTLFPYISDLPGKLEFEPDGYLLGLMRDPQAVEHGPEIKQLDSDTLREAFSLREGPIPGFDASILGTDDTNNGNEGGRVQGNKTIENQY
;
A
#
# COMPACT_ATOMS: atom_id res chain seq x y z
N MET A 1 39.70 44.79 -2.33
CA MET A 1 38.24 44.72 -2.15
C MET A 1 37.90 43.27 -1.85
N THR A 2 37.56 42.95 -0.61
CA THR A 2 37.40 41.57 -0.16
C THR A 2 35.94 41.16 -0.32
N THR A 3 35.66 40.27 -1.26
CA THR A 3 34.33 39.68 -1.48
C THR A 3 34.01 38.73 -0.33
N GLN A 4 33.09 39.11 0.56
CA GLN A 4 32.49 38.19 1.53
C GLN A 4 31.56 37.23 0.78
N GLN A 5 31.92 35.95 0.78
CA GLN A 5 31.06 34.87 0.36
C GLN A 5 29.94 34.71 1.41
N PRO A 6 28.66 34.63 1.01
CA PRO A 6 27.57 34.47 1.97
C PRO A 6 27.74 33.14 2.71
N SER A 7 27.91 33.20 4.04
CA SER A 7 27.98 32.01 4.88
C SER A 7 26.61 31.33 4.88
N GLU A 8 26.56 30.06 4.51
CA GLU A 8 25.33 29.28 4.58
C GLU A 8 24.73 29.32 6.00
N PRO A 9 23.40 29.49 6.14
CA PRO A 9 22.77 29.55 7.45
C PRO A 9 22.99 28.24 8.19
N LYS A 10 23.75 28.30 9.30
CA LYS A 10 23.94 27.17 10.19
C LYS A 10 22.59 26.80 10.80
N LEU A 11 22.12 25.58 10.53
CA LEU A 11 20.88 25.06 11.11
C LEU A 11 20.97 25.13 12.64
N SER A 12 19.97 25.74 13.26
CA SER A 12 19.86 25.90 14.70
C SER A 12 18.49 25.42 15.14
N GLY A 13 18.41 24.70 16.26
CA GLY A 13 17.13 24.19 16.80
C GLY A 13 16.15 25.27 17.25
N SER A 14 16.58 26.53 17.29
CA SER A 14 15.74 27.70 17.56
C SER A 14 15.02 28.25 16.31
N GLN A 15 15.41 27.80 15.12
CA GLN A 15 14.79 28.23 13.85
C GLN A 15 13.53 27.40 13.58
N ASP A 16 12.54 28.03 12.94
CA ASP A 16 11.36 27.31 12.45
C ASP A 16 11.73 26.47 11.22
N LEU A 17 12.11 25.22 11.49
CA LEU A 17 12.48 24.26 10.46
C LEU A 17 11.28 23.82 9.60
N LEU A 18 10.05 23.90 10.12
CA LEU A 18 8.86 23.52 9.35
C LEU A 18 8.60 24.53 8.22
N THR A 19 8.74 25.81 8.52
CA THR A 19 8.64 26.86 7.50
C THR A 19 9.88 26.86 6.61
N TYR A 20 11.08 26.72 7.19
CA TYR A 20 12.33 26.75 6.44
C TYR A 20 12.42 25.65 5.37
N PHE A 21 12.01 24.41 5.69
CA PHE A 21 11.96 23.29 4.75
C PHE A 21 10.61 23.18 4.02
N ASN A 22 9.72 24.17 4.16
CA ASN A 22 8.40 24.18 3.54
C ASN A 22 7.55 22.91 3.82
N LEU A 23 7.62 22.41 5.06
CA LEU A 23 6.89 21.23 5.53
C LEU A 23 5.49 21.59 6.05
N LEU A 24 5.18 22.88 6.23
CA LEU A 24 3.87 23.35 6.70
C LEU A 24 2.68 22.79 5.90
N PRO A 25 2.69 22.72 4.56
CA PRO A 25 1.56 22.17 3.80
C PRO A 25 1.30 20.69 4.09
N ILE A 26 2.37 19.88 4.18
CA ILE A 26 2.29 18.45 4.48
C ILE A 26 1.85 18.22 5.93
N TYR A 27 2.42 18.99 6.86
CA TYR A 27 2.03 18.96 8.27
C TYR A 27 0.55 19.29 8.45
N ASN A 28 0.05 20.34 7.80
CA ASN A 28 -1.36 20.71 7.86
C ASN A 28 -2.25 19.61 7.27
N LYS A 29 -1.84 18.95 6.19
CA LYS A 29 -2.61 17.87 5.54
C LYS A 29 -2.64 16.57 6.35
N MET A 30 -1.50 16.17 6.93
CA MET A 30 -1.32 14.84 7.53
C MET A 30 -1.51 14.82 9.04
N VAL A 31 -1.19 15.92 9.73
CA VAL A 31 -1.23 16.00 11.21
C VAL A 31 -2.44 16.81 11.69
N LYS A 32 -2.81 17.87 10.97
CA LYS A 32 -3.97 18.71 11.34
C LYS A 32 -5.23 18.28 10.59
N PRO A 33 -5.89 17.26 11.13
CA PRO A 33 -7.29 17.45 11.42
C PRO A 33 -7.66 16.92 12.82
N TYR A 34 -7.15 17.49 13.93
CA TYR A 34 -7.78 17.27 15.24
C TYR A 34 -7.80 18.49 16.18
N PRO A 35 -8.93 18.78 16.89
CA PRO A 35 -10.26 18.15 16.78
C PRO A 35 -11.38 19.09 16.26
N PRO A 36 -12.21 18.66 15.28
CA PRO A 36 -13.64 18.93 15.30
C PRO A 36 -14.36 17.88 16.17
N SER A 37 -15.43 18.29 16.86
CA SER A 37 -16.04 17.65 18.03
C SER A 37 -16.56 16.20 17.88
N ASP A 38 -16.61 15.62 16.67
CA ASP A 38 -17.38 14.40 16.39
C ASP A 38 -16.64 13.27 15.65
N ARG A 39 -15.30 13.29 15.48
CA ARG A 39 -14.64 12.30 14.59
C ARG A 39 -13.75 11.28 15.27
N GLN A 40 -14.03 10.01 14.93
CA GLN A 40 -13.20 8.81 15.04
C GLN A 40 -12.30 8.61 13.80
N SER A 41 -11.93 9.67 13.07
CA SER A 41 -11.17 9.55 11.81
C SER A 41 -9.66 9.46 12.05
N GLY A 42 -9.23 8.36 12.65
CA GLY A 42 -7.82 7.95 12.62
C GLY A 42 -7.39 7.64 11.18
N LEU A 43 -6.11 7.87 10.87
CA LEU A 43 -5.53 7.39 9.62
C LEU A 43 -5.73 5.88 9.55
N ASN A 44 -6.28 5.36 8.44
CA ASN A 44 -6.39 3.92 8.29
C ASN A 44 -4.97 3.33 8.27
N PRO A 45 -4.64 2.34 9.12
CA PRO A 45 -3.31 1.74 9.14
C PRO A 45 -3.00 0.95 7.86
N THR A 46 -4.01 0.66 7.03
CA THR A 46 -3.85 -0.02 5.74
C THR A 46 -3.96 0.96 4.58
N LEU A 47 -3.47 0.54 3.41
CA LEU A 47 -3.56 1.31 2.16
C LEU A 47 -4.95 1.20 1.50
N PHE A 48 -5.95 0.65 2.20
CA PHE A 48 -7.30 0.44 1.68
C PHE A 48 -7.93 1.67 0.99
N PRO A 49 -7.77 2.91 1.50
CA PRO A 49 -8.32 4.09 0.82
C PRO A 49 -7.79 4.34 -0.60
N TYR A 50 -6.65 3.76 -0.97
CA TYR A 50 -6.00 3.94 -2.28
C TYR A 50 -6.33 2.83 -3.28
N ILE A 51 -7.05 1.80 -2.84
CA ILE A 51 -7.35 0.59 -3.61
C ILE A 51 -8.83 0.23 -3.55
N SER A 52 -9.63 1.00 -2.78
CA SER A 52 -11.06 0.79 -2.61
C SER A 52 -11.88 1.01 -3.89
N ASP A 53 -11.28 1.65 -4.89
CA ASP A 53 -11.84 1.85 -6.22
C ASP A 53 -11.57 0.67 -7.18
N LEU A 54 -10.70 -0.27 -6.80
CA LEU A 54 -10.42 -1.45 -7.59
C LEU A 54 -11.51 -2.52 -7.40
N PRO A 55 -11.91 -3.21 -8.48
CA PRO A 55 -12.86 -4.31 -8.38
C PRO A 55 -12.23 -5.55 -7.71
N GLY A 56 -13.06 -6.37 -7.07
CA GLY A 56 -12.65 -7.61 -6.43
C GLY A 56 -12.41 -7.49 -4.93
N LYS A 57 -12.28 -8.64 -4.25
CA LYS A 57 -11.90 -8.68 -2.84
C LYS A 57 -10.38 -8.70 -2.75
N LEU A 58 -9.84 -7.78 -1.97
CA LEU A 58 -8.40 -7.63 -1.78
C LEU A 58 -8.00 -8.23 -0.44
N GLU A 59 -7.23 -9.31 -0.48
CA GLU A 59 -6.52 -9.85 0.68
C GLU A 59 -5.06 -9.44 0.63
N PHE A 60 -4.50 -9.03 1.77
CA PHE A 60 -3.11 -8.57 1.87
C PHE A 60 -2.32 -9.53 2.73
N GLU A 61 -1.28 -10.11 2.15
CA GLU A 61 -0.19 -10.72 2.90
C GLU A 61 1.05 -9.84 2.76
N PRO A 62 1.63 -9.32 3.86
CA PRO A 62 2.87 -8.56 3.78
C PRO A 62 4.01 -9.43 3.23
N ASP A 63 4.61 -9.02 2.11
CA ASP A 63 5.73 -9.72 1.50
C ASP A 63 6.99 -8.85 1.41
N GLY A 64 8.14 -9.50 1.24
CA GLY A 64 9.45 -8.86 1.12
C GLY A 64 9.98 -8.84 -0.30
N TYR A 65 9.22 -9.31 -1.28
CA TYR A 65 9.73 -9.61 -2.63
C TYR A 65 10.32 -8.37 -3.30
N LEU A 66 9.57 -7.26 -3.31
CA LEU A 66 10.04 -6.00 -3.91
C LEU A 66 11.28 -5.44 -3.18
N LEU A 67 11.31 -5.53 -1.85
CA LEU A 67 12.46 -5.11 -1.06
C LEU A 67 13.70 -5.98 -1.37
N GLY A 68 13.49 -7.28 -1.61
CA GLY A 68 14.53 -8.20 -2.05
C GLY A 68 15.12 -7.80 -3.40
N LEU A 69 14.25 -7.53 -4.38
CA LEU A 69 14.66 -7.06 -5.71
C LEU A 69 15.43 -5.73 -5.67
N MET A 70 15.02 -4.80 -4.82
CA MET A 70 15.73 -3.51 -4.70
C MET A 70 17.10 -3.64 -4.03
N ARG A 71 17.26 -4.58 -3.10
CA ARG A 71 18.52 -4.81 -2.37
C ARG A 71 19.56 -5.51 -3.24
N ASP A 72 19.12 -6.36 -4.15
CA ASP A 72 19.95 -7.01 -5.14
C ASP A 72 19.39 -6.80 -6.55
N PRO A 73 19.68 -5.65 -7.18
CA PRO A 73 19.24 -5.38 -8.54
C PRO A 73 19.89 -6.32 -9.57
N GLN A 74 20.99 -6.99 -9.19
CA GLN A 74 21.68 -7.98 -10.02
C GLN A 74 21.09 -9.39 -9.85
N ALA A 75 20.11 -9.58 -8.96
CA ALA A 75 19.28 -10.78 -8.94
C ALA A 75 18.51 -10.98 -10.26
N VAL A 76 18.37 -9.93 -11.06
CA VAL A 76 17.83 -10.02 -12.44
C VAL A 76 18.87 -10.57 -13.43
N GLU A 77 20.17 -10.31 -13.19
CA GLU A 77 21.28 -10.82 -14.03
C GLU A 77 21.68 -12.25 -13.66
N HIS A 78 21.60 -12.61 -12.38
CA HIS A 78 21.81 -13.97 -11.88
C HIS A 78 20.51 -14.79 -11.82
N GLY A 79 19.38 -14.15 -12.09
CA GLY A 79 18.06 -14.76 -12.14
C GLY A 79 17.83 -15.52 -13.46
N PRO A 80 16.69 -16.21 -13.59
CA PRO A 80 16.31 -16.80 -14.86
C PRO A 80 16.25 -15.72 -15.95
N GLU A 81 16.84 -16.01 -17.10
CA GLU A 81 16.85 -15.14 -18.26
C GLU A 81 15.41 -14.69 -18.60
N ILE A 82 15.18 -13.36 -18.61
CA ILE A 82 13.89 -12.80 -19.01
C ILE A 82 13.76 -12.98 -20.53
N LYS A 83 13.12 -14.08 -20.93
CA LYS A 83 12.80 -14.36 -22.32
C LYS A 83 11.60 -13.56 -22.75
N GLN A 84 11.59 -13.13 -24.01
CA GLN A 84 10.38 -12.56 -24.61
C GLN A 84 9.27 -13.62 -24.62
N LEU A 85 8.06 -13.16 -24.35
CA LEU A 85 6.89 -14.02 -24.34
C LEU A 85 6.53 -14.40 -25.77
N ASP A 86 6.66 -15.68 -26.11
CA ASP A 86 6.24 -16.20 -27.41
C ASP A 86 4.71 -16.32 -27.45
N SER A 87 4.08 -15.63 -28.40
CA SER A 87 2.62 -15.57 -28.53
C SER A 87 1.99 -16.92 -28.84
N ASP A 88 2.68 -17.76 -29.62
CA ASP A 88 2.15 -19.08 -29.99
C ASP A 88 2.20 -20.03 -28.79
N THR A 89 3.33 -20.04 -28.06
CA THR A 89 3.46 -20.77 -26.79
C THR A 89 2.43 -20.30 -25.76
N LEU A 90 2.20 -18.99 -25.61
CA LEU A 90 1.19 -18.47 -24.69
C LEU A 90 -0.22 -18.93 -25.09
N ARG A 91 -0.55 -18.87 -26.38
CA ARG A 91 -1.87 -19.29 -26.87
C ARG A 91 -2.13 -20.77 -26.62
N GLU A 92 -1.12 -21.62 -26.80
CA GLU A 92 -1.20 -23.04 -26.47
C GLU A 92 -1.32 -23.25 -24.96
N ALA A 93 -0.45 -22.61 -24.15
CA ALA A 93 -0.41 -22.76 -22.70
C ALA A 93 -1.69 -22.29 -21.99
N PHE A 94 -2.33 -21.23 -22.50
CA PHE A 94 -3.57 -20.67 -21.94
C PHE A 94 -4.84 -21.23 -22.60
N SER A 95 -4.73 -22.24 -23.47
CA SER A 95 -5.88 -22.97 -24.02
C SER A 95 -6.42 -24.00 -23.02
N LEU A 96 -7.04 -23.50 -21.95
CA LEU A 96 -7.59 -24.33 -20.88
C LEU A 96 -8.93 -24.96 -21.31
N ARG A 97 -9.15 -26.21 -20.87
CA ARG A 97 -10.46 -26.87 -21.01
C ARG A 97 -11.43 -26.25 -20.02
N GLU A 98 -12.65 -25.98 -20.49
CA GLU A 98 -13.74 -25.52 -19.63
C GLU A 98 -14.07 -26.56 -18.55
N GLY A 99 -14.21 -26.08 -17.31
CA GLY A 99 -14.47 -26.92 -16.15
C GLY A 99 -14.29 -26.13 -14.84
N PRO A 100 -14.86 -26.62 -13.72
CA PRO A 100 -14.62 -26.01 -12.42
C PRO A 100 -13.14 -26.15 -12.04
N ILE A 101 -12.56 -25.11 -11.47
CA ILE A 101 -11.18 -25.13 -10.96
C ILE A 101 -11.25 -25.62 -9.49
N PRO A 102 -10.75 -26.82 -9.17
CA PRO A 102 -10.83 -27.34 -7.81
C PRO A 102 -10.04 -26.48 -6.83
N GLY A 103 -10.64 -26.13 -5.69
CA GLY A 103 -9.99 -25.33 -4.64
C GLY A 103 -9.84 -23.84 -4.96
N PHE A 104 -10.36 -23.36 -6.08
CA PHE A 104 -10.40 -21.94 -6.40
C PHE A 104 -11.66 -21.29 -5.82
N ASP A 105 -11.49 -20.28 -4.98
CA ASP A 105 -12.59 -19.48 -4.45
C ASP A 105 -12.88 -18.30 -5.39
N ALA A 106 -14.04 -18.31 -6.04
CA ALA A 106 -14.47 -17.24 -6.95
C ALA A 106 -14.93 -15.96 -6.21
N SER A 107 -15.14 -16.02 -4.88
CA SER A 107 -15.48 -14.85 -4.05
C SER A 107 -14.44 -13.74 -4.18
N ILE A 108 -13.18 -14.08 -4.47
CA ILE A 108 -12.09 -13.11 -4.70
C ILE A 108 -12.39 -12.15 -5.86
N LEU A 109 -13.20 -12.57 -6.83
CA LEU A 109 -13.56 -11.76 -8.00
C LEU A 109 -14.56 -10.64 -7.64
N GLY A 110 -15.17 -10.68 -6.45
CA GLY A 110 -16.07 -9.64 -5.95
C GLY A 110 -17.37 -9.46 -6.76
N THR A 111 -17.70 -10.40 -7.65
CA THR A 111 -18.88 -10.33 -8.52
C THR A 111 -20.18 -10.68 -7.81
N ASP A 112 -20.11 -11.42 -6.70
CA ASP A 112 -21.29 -11.92 -5.98
C ASP A 112 -21.94 -10.89 -5.05
N ASP A 113 -21.29 -9.75 -4.79
CA ASP A 113 -21.78 -8.74 -3.86
C ASP A 113 -22.90 -7.84 -4.47
N THR A 114 -23.31 -8.09 -5.72
CA THR A 114 -24.37 -7.33 -6.41
C THR A 114 -25.80 -7.83 -6.18
N ASN A 115 -26.01 -8.90 -5.40
CA ASN A 115 -27.36 -9.49 -5.26
C ASN A 115 -27.84 -9.78 -3.84
N ASN A 116 -27.32 -9.11 -2.81
CA ASN A 116 -27.96 -9.10 -1.49
C ASN A 116 -28.00 -7.69 -0.90
N GLY A 117 -29.19 -7.10 -0.91
CA GLY A 117 -29.51 -5.97 -0.05
C GLY A 117 -29.36 -6.35 1.43
N ASN A 118 -28.87 -5.40 2.23
CA ASN A 118 -28.63 -5.50 3.67
C ASN A 118 -27.62 -6.57 4.10
N GLU A 119 -26.39 -6.15 4.42
CA GLU A 119 -25.86 -6.27 5.79
C GLU A 119 -24.51 -5.54 5.91
N GLY A 120 -24.43 -4.66 6.91
CA GLY A 120 -23.29 -3.80 7.15
C GLY A 120 -22.03 -4.56 7.55
N GLY A 121 -20.89 -4.02 7.14
CA GLY A 121 -19.57 -4.52 7.47
C GLY A 121 -19.40 -4.76 8.98
N ARG A 122 -19.34 -6.03 9.37
CA ARG A 122 -18.86 -6.46 10.69
C ARG A 122 -17.37 -6.69 10.59
N VAL A 123 -16.60 -5.68 11.00
CA VAL A 123 -15.18 -5.81 11.32
C VAL A 123 -15.08 -6.79 12.49
N GLN A 124 -14.62 -8.02 12.23
CA GLN A 124 -14.36 -9.00 13.27
C GLN A 124 -13.01 -8.72 13.93
N GLY A 125 -12.94 -7.63 14.69
CA GLY A 125 -11.91 -7.45 15.69
C GLY A 125 -12.37 -8.15 16.96
N ASN A 126 -11.70 -9.22 17.38
CA ASN A 126 -11.65 -9.71 18.76
C ASN A 126 -10.49 -10.71 18.89
N LYS A 127 -9.30 -10.23 19.28
CA LYS A 127 -8.28 -11.08 19.88
C LYS A 127 -8.26 -10.75 21.38
N THR A 128 -8.97 -11.55 22.16
CA THR A 128 -8.88 -11.55 23.63
C THR A 128 -7.47 -11.94 24.00
N ILE A 129 -6.71 -11.02 24.59
CA ILE A 129 -5.43 -11.35 25.22
C ILE A 129 -5.78 -11.64 26.69
N GLU A 130 -5.82 -12.92 27.06
CA GLU A 130 -5.87 -13.31 28.46
C GLU A 130 -4.53 -12.95 29.12
N ASN A 131 -4.58 -12.04 30.08
CA ASN A 131 -3.49 -11.80 31.01
C ASN A 131 -3.41 -13.00 31.97
N GLN A 132 -2.33 -13.77 31.87
CA GLN A 132 -1.92 -14.69 32.93
C GLN A 132 -1.04 -13.90 33.90
N TYR A 133 -1.43 -13.94 35.17
CA TYR A 133 -0.73 -13.36 36.32
C TYR A 133 0.62 -14.03 36.59
#